data_AF-R0CWH1-F1
#
_entry.id   AF-R0CWH1-F1
#
_cell.length_a   1.000
_cell.length_b   1.000
_cell.length_c   1.000
_cell.angle_alpha   90.00
_cell.angle_beta   90.00
_cell.angle_gamma   90.00
#
_symmetry.space_group_name_H-M   'P 1'
#
loop_
_entity.id
_entity.type
_entity.pdbx_description
1 polymer ?
#
loop_
_entity_poly.entity_id
_entity_poly.type
_entity_poly.pdbx_seq_one_letter_code
_entity_poly.pdbx_strand_id
1 'polypeptide(L)'
;MAERVLSEDEVAARMPLWCALSDLFLDTQPRRQDYEAIARTAREGGFSEEQVRDILEREVFPAFAFNLMSIAGEWTGFDPDFVRERILRTLKRPRVTWFLSGGARKQFLAREWPRVRAAMDGQEPDLLEVTVEPDPPILVVGIGVLVIVGVLALVLGRF
;
A
#
# COMPACT_ATOMS: atom_id res chain seq x y z
N MET A 1 21.79 -6.70 -12.10
CA MET A 1 20.40 -6.73 -11.57
C MET A 1 19.53 -6.07 -12.63
N ALA A 2 18.78 -6.84 -13.41
CA ALA A 2 18.08 -6.33 -14.59
C ALA A 2 16.93 -5.39 -14.21
N GLU A 3 16.89 -4.24 -14.89
CA GLU A 3 15.74 -3.33 -14.92
C GLU A 3 14.52 -4.06 -15.50
N ARG A 4 13.38 -4.05 -14.79
CA ARG A 4 12.14 -4.60 -15.34
C ARG A 4 11.46 -3.49 -16.13
N VAL A 5 11.57 -3.57 -17.45
CA VAL A 5 10.87 -2.69 -18.38
C VAL A 5 9.59 -3.40 -18.81
N LEU A 6 8.43 -2.81 -18.47
CA LEU A 6 7.11 -3.26 -18.93
C LEU A 6 6.79 -2.62 -20.28
N SER A 7 6.12 -3.34 -21.18
CA SER A 7 5.56 -2.72 -22.39
C SER A 7 4.37 -1.80 -22.05
N GLU A 8 3.97 -0.92 -22.97
CA GLU A 8 2.78 -0.08 -22.76
C GLU A 8 1.49 -0.90 -22.63
N ASP A 9 1.35 -1.99 -23.37
CA ASP A 9 0.22 -2.92 -23.23
C ASP A 9 0.20 -3.59 -21.86
N GLU A 10 1.38 -3.95 -21.37
CA GLU A 10 1.55 -4.51 -20.03
C GLU A 10 1.21 -3.52 -18.91
N VAL A 11 1.56 -2.24 -19.11
CA VAL A 11 1.20 -1.15 -18.20
C VAL A 11 -0.32 -0.93 -18.23
N ALA A 12 -0.91 -0.84 -19.41
CA ALA A 12 -2.34 -0.64 -19.58
C ALA A 12 -3.15 -1.77 -18.93
N ALA A 13 -2.74 -3.03 -19.10
CA ALA A 13 -3.39 -4.19 -18.50
C ALA A 13 -3.31 -4.20 -16.96
N ARG A 14 -2.20 -3.70 -16.39
CA ARG A 14 -1.99 -3.66 -14.93
C ARG A 14 -2.58 -2.43 -14.26
N MET A 15 -2.85 -1.36 -15.00
CA MET A 15 -3.27 -0.07 -14.46
C MET A 15 -4.48 -0.15 -13.50
N PRO A 16 -5.58 -0.87 -13.83
CA PRO A 16 -6.72 -0.97 -12.92
C PRO A 16 -6.35 -1.64 -11.59
N LEU A 17 -5.55 -2.71 -11.65
CA LEU A 17 -5.09 -3.44 -10.48
C LEU A 17 -4.09 -2.62 -9.65
N TRP A 18 -3.20 -1.86 -10.30
CA TRP A 18 -2.28 -0.95 -9.62
C TRP A 18 -3.03 0.11 -8.82
N CYS A 19 -4.06 0.73 -9.40
CA CYS A 19 -4.88 1.70 -8.67
C CYS A 19 -5.56 1.04 -7.46
N ALA A 20 -6.26 -0.08 -7.65
CA ALA A 20 -6.97 -0.75 -6.58
C ALA A 20 -6.04 -1.22 -5.43
N LEU A 21 -4.85 -1.73 -5.76
CA LEU A 21 -3.86 -2.12 -4.75
C LEU A 21 -3.22 -0.92 -4.06
N SER A 22 -3.10 0.23 -4.74
CA SER A 22 -2.52 1.45 -4.15
C SER A 22 -3.39 2.03 -3.03
N ASP A 23 -4.70 1.79 -3.06
CA ASP A 23 -5.63 2.25 -2.01
C ASP A 23 -5.36 1.60 -0.65
N LEU A 24 -4.72 0.42 -0.61
CA LEU A 24 -4.26 -0.22 0.63
C LEU A 24 -3.20 0.61 1.38
N PHE A 25 -2.64 1.64 0.75
CA PHE A 25 -1.62 2.51 1.31
C PHE A 25 -2.16 3.87 1.75
N LEU A 26 -3.46 4.15 1.57
CA LEU A 26 -4.09 5.38 2.05
C LEU A 26 -4.06 5.47 3.57
N ASP A 27 -4.08 6.70 4.09
CA ASP A 27 -4.19 6.99 5.52
C ASP A 27 -5.66 6.84 6.00
N THR A 28 -6.27 5.74 5.57
CA THR A 28 -7.62 5.31 5.90
C THR A 28 -7.60 3.80 6.05
N GLN A 29 -8.37 3.26 7.00
CA GLN A 29 -8.52 1.82 7.13
C GLN A 29 -9.20 1.26 5.87
N PRO A 30 -8.58 0.31 5.14
CA PRO A 30 -9.24 -0.37 4.03
C PRO A 30 -10.52 -1.05 4.50
N ARG A 31 -11.56 -0.92 3.70
CA ARG A 31 -12.89 -1.50 3.93
C ARG A 31 -13.11 -2.65 2.96
N ARG A 32 -14.12 -3.48 3.23
CA ARG A 32 -14.58 -4.55 2.34
C ARG A 32 -14.60 -4.19 0.85
N GLN A 33 -15.21 -3.06 0.52
CA GLN A 33 -15.35 -2.57 -0.86
C GLN A 33 -14.01 -2.34 -1.58
N ASP A 34 -12.95 -2.02 -0.83
CA ASP A 34 -11.61 -1.79 -1.38
C ASP A 34 -10.99 -3.15 -1.76
N TYR A 35 -11.16 -4.18 -0.91
CA TYR A 35 -10.77 -5.54 -1.23
C TYR A 35 -11.59 -6.16 -2.38
N GLU A 36 -12.90 -5.89 -2.43
CA GLU A 36 -13.76 -6.30 -3.55
C GLU A 36 -13.35 -5.63 -4.88
N ALA A 37 -12.89 -4.37 -4.84
CA ALA A 37 -12.35 -3.70 -6.01
C ALA A 37 -11.05 -4.35 -6.51
N ILE A 38 -10.16 -4.77 -5.60
CA ILE A 38 -8.96 -5.53 -5.94
C ILE A 38 -9.34 -6.88 -6.58
N ALA A 39 -10.25 -7.64 -5.97
CA ALA A 39 -10.68 -8.93 -6.52
C ALA A 39 -11.34 -8.80 -7.89
N ARG A 40 -12.16 -7.76 -8.09
CA ARG A 40 -12.81 -7.47 -9.38
C ARG A 40 -11.76 -7.13 -10.46
N THR A 41 -10.86 -6.20 -10.19
CA THR A 41 -9.82 -5.79 -11.16
C THR A 41 -8.84 -6.92 -11.46
N ALA A 42 -8.50 -7.75 -10.48
CA ALA A 42 -7.70 -8.97 -10.70
C ALA A 42 -8.40 -9.93 -11.66
N ARG A 43 -9.70 -10.18 -11.47
CA ARG A 43 -10.50 -11.08 -12.32
C ARG A 43 -10.67 -10.54 -13.74
N GLU A 44 -11.00 -9.26 -13.87
CA GLU A 44 -11.17 -8.59 -15.18
C GLU A 44 -9.86 -8.57 -15.97
N GLY A 45 -8.73 -8.38 -15.30
CA GLY A 45 -7.40 -8.43 -15.91
C GLY A 45 -6.85 -9.85 -16.13
N GLY A 46 -7.53 -10.89 -15.67
CA GLY A 46 -7.09 -12.28 -15.80
C GLY A 46 -5.86 -12.64 -14.97
N PHE A 47 -5.62 -11.94 -13.85
CA PHE A 47 -4.47 -12.18 -12.99
C PHE A 47 -4.72 -13.34 -12.02
N SER A 48 -3.75 -14.26 -11.90
CA SER A 48 -3.75 -15.29 -10.87
C SER A 48 -3.48 -14.69 -9.48
N GLU A 49 -3.81 -15.45 -8.43
CA GLU A 49 -3.47 -15.08 -7.06
C GLU A 49 -1.96 -14.80 -6.89
N GLU A 50 -1.09 -15.64 -7.44
CA GLU A 50 0.36 -15.40 -7.34
C GLU A 50 0.79 -14.13 -8.08
N GLN A 51 0.16 -13.81 -9.21
CA GLN A 51 0.45 -12.60 -9.96
C GLN A 51 0.01 -11.35 -9.20
N VAL A 52 -1.18 -11.35 -8.59
CA VAL A 52 -1.65 -10.23 -7.76
C VAL A 52 -0.72 -10.02 -6.57
N ARG A 53 -0.30 -11.11 -5.91
CA ARG A 53 0.68 -11.03 -4.82
C ARG A 53 2.00 -10.43 -5.28
N ASP A 54 2.52 -10.90 -6.41
CA ASP A 54 3.79 -10.42 -6.97
C ASP A 54 3.71 -8.95 -7.36
N ILE A 55 2.59 -8.51 -7.95
CA ILE A 55 2.34 -7.09 -8.30
C ILE A 55 2.27 -6.24 -7.02
N LEU A 56 1.50 -6.67 -6.01
CA LEU A 56 1.40 -5.96 -4.74
C LEU A 56 2.77 -5.84 -4.08
N GLU A 57 3.51 -6.94 -3.97
CA GLU A 57 4.80 -6.97 -3.31
C GLU A 57 5.88 -6.23 -4.10
N ARG A 58 5.98 -6.43 -5.42
CA ARG A 58 7.13 -6.01 -6.23
C ARG A 58 6.92 -4.72 -7.03
N GLU A 59 5.68 -4.29 -7.23
CA GLU A 59 5.36 -3.14 -8.06
C GLU A 59 4.72 -2.02 -7.21
N VAL A 60 3.68 -2.34 -6.42
CA VAL A 60 2.88 -1.35 -5.69
C VAL A 60 3.48 -0.97 -4.34
N PHE A 61 3.81 -1.95 -3.48
CA PHE A 61 4.45 -1.70 -2.18
C PHE A 61 5.64 -0.73 -2.21
N PRO A 62 6.67 -0.90 -3.06
CA PRO A 62 7.83 -0.01 -3.05
C PRO A 62 7.48 1.42 -3.51
N ALA A 63 6.44 1.56 -4.32
CA ALA A 63 5.98 2.84 -4.82
C ALA A 63 5.23 3.59 -3.71
N PHE A 64 4.43 2.89 -2.90
CA PHE A 64 3.48 3.51 -1.97
C PHE A 64 3.78 3.38 -0.47
N ALA A 65 4.77 2.58 -0.06
CA ALA A 65 5.13 2.41 1.36
C ALA A 65 5.46 3.72 2.09
N PHE A 66 5.88 4.77 1.38
CA PHE A 66 6.11 6.09 1.97
C PHE A 66 4.85 6.70 2.62
N ASN A 67 3.65 6.40 2.10
CA ASN A 67 2.41 6.97 2.61
C ASN A 67 2.08 6.42 4.01
N LEU A 68 2.41 5.14 4.25
CA LEU A 68 2.29 4.48 5.55
C LEU A 68 3.24 5.03 6.62
N MET A 69 4.31 5.73 6.20
CA MET A 69 5.29 6.36 7.09
C MET A 69 5.05 7.87 7.25
N SER A 70 4.04 8.42 6.58
CA SER A 70 3.64 9.82 6.72
C SER A 70 2.78 10.01 7.97
N ILE A 71 2.92 11.15 8.63
CA ILE A 71 2.08 11.52 9.80
C ILE A 71 0.66 11.89 9.38
N ALA A 72 0.52 12.41 8.17
CA ALA A 72 -0.75 12.60 7.48
C ALA A 72 -0.51 12.20 6.03
N GLY A 73 -0.89 10.97 5.69
CA GLY A 73 -0.76 10.44 4.34
C GLY A 73 -1.88 10.95 3.42
N GLU A 74 -1.79 10.62 2.14
CA GLU A 74 -2.94 10.75 1.24
C GLU A 74 -4.10 9.89 1.75
N TRP A 75 -5.32 10.44 1.74
CA TRP A 75 -6.53 9.83 2.29
C TRP A 75 -7.71 9.82 1.30
N THR A 76 -7.63 10.55 0.18
CA THR A 76 -8.73 10.69 -0.81
C THR A 76 -8.64 9.72 -1.98
N GLY A 77 -7.55 8.96 -2.07
CA GLY A 77 -7.22 8.14 -3.23
C GLY A 77 -6.05 8.74 -4.01
N PHE A 78 -5.43 7.93 -4.87
CA PHE A 78 -4.36 8.39 -5.75
C PHE A 78 -4.88 8.62 -7.16
N ASP A 79 -4.43 9.72 -7.78
CA ASP A 79 -4.67 9.97 -9.19
C ASP A 79 -4.05 8.85 -10.07
N PRO A 80 -4.76 8.30 -11.07
CA PRO A 80 -4.23 7.19 -11.88
C PRO A 80 -2.92 7.51 -12.62
N ASP A 81 -2.74 8.74 -13.10
CA ASP A 81 -1.50 9.14 -13.78
C ASP A 81 -0.36 9.19 -12.75
N PHE A 82 -0.63 9.69 -11.55
CA PHE A 82 0.32 9.62 -10.43
C PHE A 82 0.71 8.17 -10.09
N VAL A 83 -0.25 7.25 -10.02
CA VAL A 83 0.02 5.82 -9.76
C VAL A 83 0.94 5.24 -10.84
N ARG A 84 0.60 5.47 -12.12
CA ARG A 84 1.38 5.00 -13.27
C ARG A 84 2.82 5.51 -13.21
N GLU A 85 3.00 6.82 -13.11
CA GLU A 85 4.31 7.45 -13.10
C GLU A 85 5.17 6.97 -11.94
N ARG A 86 4.56 6.82 -10.75
CA ARG A 86 5.27 6.44 -9.54
C ARG A 86 5.73 4.99 -9.57
N ILE A 87 4.88 4.07 -10.01
CA ILE A 87 5.27 2.66 -10.18
C ILE A 87 6.35 2.54 -11.25
N LEU A 88 6.18 3.16 -12.42
CA LEU A 88 7.18 3.12 -13.48
C LEU A 88 8.54 3.69 -13.04
N ARG A 89 8.54 4.80 -12.30
CA ARG A 89 9.77 5.36 -11.72
C ARG A 89 10.42 4.40 -10.74
N THR A 90 9.63 3.66 -9.99
CA THR A 90 10.11 2.72 -8.95
C THR A 90 10.69 1.44 -9.57
N LEU A 91 10.11 0.94 -10.66
CA LEU A 91 10.61 -0.22 -11.41
C LEU A 91 11.99 0.02 -12.04
N LYS A 92 12.34 1.27 -12.34
CA LYS A 92 13.66 1.69 -12.84
C LYS A 92 14.75 1.74 -11.75
N ARG A 93 14.37 1.72 -10.47
CA ARG A 93 15.35 1.81 -9.37
C ARG A 93 16.01 0.46 -9.06
N PRO A 94 17.30 0.44 -8.68
CA PRO A 94 17.97 -0.81 -8.31
C PRO A 94 17.29 -1.46 -7.11
N ARG A 95 17.07 -2.78 -7.17
CA ARG A 95 16.43 -3.55 -6.10
C ARG A 95 17.14 -3.51 -4.75
N VAL A 96 18.36 -2.95 -4.68
CA VAL A 96 19.12 -2.81 -3.42
C VAL A 96 18.44 -1.91 -2.40
N THR A 97 17.63 -0.95 -2.84
CA THR A 97 16.88 -0.06 -1.93
C THR A 97 15.79 -0.81 -1.14
N TRP A 98 15.44 -2.03 -1.55
CA TRP A 98 14.37 -2.84 -0.95
C TRP A 98 14.80 -3.64 0.27
N PHE A 99 16.10 -3.88 0.45
CA PHE A 99 16.62 -4.59 1.62
C PHE A 99 16.42 -3.75 2.89
N LEU A 100 16.36 -2.42 2.75
CA LEU A 100 16.11 -1.49 3.84
C LEU A 100 14.64 -1.48 4.31
N SER A 101 13.71 -2.00 3.50
CA SER A 101 12.27 -2.02 3.78
C SER A 101 11.72 -3.44 3.98
N GLY A 102 12.58 -4.42 4.25
CA GLY A 102 12.19 -5.84 4.37
C GLY A 102 11.18 -6.13 5.48
N GLY A 103 11.36 -5.54 6.67
CA GLY A 103 10.45 -5.71 7.83
C GLY A 103 9.08 -5.11 7.56
N ALA A 104 9.04 -3.82 7.19
CA ALA A 104 7.80 -3.12 6.82
C ALA A 104 7.03 -3.84 5.71
N ARG A 105 7.72 -4.37 4.69
CA ARG A 105 7.11 -5.18 3.62
C ARG A 105 6.49 -6.47 4.16
N LYS A 106 7.23 -7.22 4.98
CA LYS A 106 6.75 -8.46 5.58
C LYS A 106 5.52 -8.21 6.44
N GLN A 107 5.54 -7.18 7.28
CA GLN A 107 4.42 -6.82 8.16
C GLN A 107 3.18 -6.40 7.36
N PHE A 108 3.36 -5.53 6.37
CA PHE A 108 2.27 -5.10 5.49
C PHE A 108 1.64 -6.30 4.78
N LEU A 109 2.45 -7.17 4.17
CA LEU A 109 1.94 -8.36 3.48
C LEU A 109 1.28 -9.33 4.44
N ALA A 110 1.84 -9.55 5.63
CA ALA A 110 1.21 -10.40 6.65
C ALA A 110 -0.18 -9.88 7.03
N ARG A 111 -0.35 -8.55 7.11
CA ARG A 111 -1.61 -7.89 7.43
C ARG A 111 -2.61 -7.92 6.28
N GLU A 112 -2.22 -7.47 5.09
CA GLU A 112 -3.16 -7.21 3.99
C GLU A 112 -3.38 -8.42 3.08
N TRP A 113 -2.36 -9.27 2.89
CA TRP A 113 -2.46 -10.36 1.91
C TRP A 113 -3.58 -11.37 2.20
N PRO A 114 -3.80 -11.83 3.45
CA PRO A 114 -4.91 -12.75 3.74
C PRO A 114 -6.27 -12.18 3.34
N ARG A 115 -6.47 -10.86 3.50
CA ARG A 115 -7.72 -10.17 3.18
C ARG A 115 -7.93 -10.03 1.67
N VAL A 116 -6.86 -9.67 0.95
CA VAL A 116 -6.87 -9.64 -0.52
C VAL A 116 -7.17 -11.03 -1.08
N ARG A 117 -6.49 -12.08 -0.59
CA ARG A 117 -6.74 -13.46 -1.00
C ARG A 117 -8.20 -13.87 -0.73
N ALA A 118 -8.69 -13.63 0.48
CA ALA A 118 -10.08 -13.95 0.82
C ALA A 118 -11.08 -13.29 -0.13
N ALA A 119 -10.89 -12.01 -0.47
CA ALA A 119 -11.74 -11.33 -1.44
C ALA A 119 -11.67 -11.97 -2.84
N MET A 120 -10.48 -12.38 -3.29
CA MET A 120 -10.30 -13.07 -4.57
C MET A 120 -11.02 -14.43 -4.60
N ASP A 121 -11.03 -15.15 -3.48
CA ASP A 121 -11.73 -16.42 -3.28
C ASP A 121 -13.25 -16.24 -3.06
N GLY A 122 -13.75 -15.00 -3.03
CA GLY A 122 -15.16 -14.68 -2.78
C GLY A 122 -15.59 -14.82 -1.32
N GLN A 123 -14.63 -14.86 -0.40
CA GLN A 123 -14.83 -14.91 1.04
C GLN A 123 -14.84 -13.49 1.65
N GLU A 124 -15.43 -13.35 2.84
CA GLU A 124 -15.50 -12.06 3.52
C GLU A 124 -14.15 -11.66 4.15
N PRO A 125 -13.52 -10.53 3.74
CA PRO A 125 -12.17 -10.17 4.21
C PRO A 125 -12.12 -9.69 5.67
N ASP A 126 -13.21 -9.05 6.15
CA ASP A 126 -13.27 -8.43 7.48
C ASP A 126 -13.32 -9.46 8.63
N LEU A 127 -13.65 -10.72 8.34
CA LEU A 127 -13.75 -11.79 9.33
C LEU A 127 -12.40 -12.44 9.67
N LEU A 128 -11.32 -12.03 9.00
CA LEU A 128 -9.99 -12.54 9.29
C LEU A 128 -9.36 -11.76 10.45
N GLU A 129 -9.33 -12.37 11.64
CA GLU A 129 -8.42 -11.96 12.71
C GLU A 129 -6.99 -12.28 12.28
N VAL A 130 -6.28 -11.26 11.79
CA VAL A 130 -4.88 -11.39 11.42
C VAL A 130 -4.04 -10.95 12.61
N THR A 131 -3.45 -11.91 13.32
CA THR A 131 -2.46 -11.64 14.36
C THR A 131 -1.14 -11.22 13.72
N VAL A 132 -0.82 -9.93 13.80
CA VAL A 132 0.46 -9.37 13.35
C VAL A 132 1.33 -9.16 14.58
N GLU A 133 2.38 -9.95 14.75
CA GLU A 133 3.39 -9.66 15.78
C GLU A 133 4.10 -8.34 15.44
N PRO A 134 4.22 -7.40 16.40
CA PRO A 134 4.90 -6.13 16.15
C PRO A 134 6.41 -6.36 15.98
N ASP A 135 7.00 -5.80 14.92
CA ASP A 135 8.46 -5.68 14.83
C ASP A 135 8.98 -4.86 16.03
N PRO A 136 10.19 -5.14 16.54
CA PRO A 136 10.83 -4.27 17.53
C PRO A 136 10.87 -2.85 16.97
N PRO A 137 10.69 -1.80 17.80
CA PRO A 137 10.52 -0.44 17.32
C PRO A 137 11.67 -0.08 16.39
N ILE A 138 11.37 0.02 15.09
CA ILE A 138 12.21 0.75 14.15
C ILE A 138 12.25 2.15 14.76
N LEU A 139 13.43 2.58 15.20
CA LEU A 139 13.64 3.92 15.73
C LEU A 139 13.08 4.90 14.69
N VAL A 140 11.88 5.43 14.96
CA VAL A 140 11.22 6.41 14.11
C VAL A 140 12.06 7.67 14.21
N VAL A 141 13.10 7.77 13.38
CA VAL A 141 13.75 9.04 13.08
C VAL A 141 12.79 9.77 12.14
N GLY A 142 11.78 10.41 12.73
CA GLY A 142 10.65 10.95 12.01
C GLY A 142 9.75 11.79 12.90
N ILE A 143 10.31 12.92 13.34
CA ILE A 143 9.65 14.19 13.70
C ILE A 143 8.16 14.23 13.34
N GLY A 144 7.28 14.10 14.34
CA GLY A 144 5.90 14.57 14.24
C GLY A 144 4.88 13.91 15.17
N VAL A 145 5.28 13.60 16.40
CA VAL A 145 4.34 13.35 17.51
C VAL A 145 4.20 14.64 18.36
N LEU A 146 4.21 15.82 17.74
CA LEU A 146 4.06 17.08 18.47
C LEU A 146 3.15 18.09 17.77
N VAL A 147 1.93 17.69 17.44
CA VAL A 147 0.88 18.67 17.08
C VAL A 147 -0.42 18.52 17.90
N ILE A 148 -0.68 17.40 18.57
CA ILE A 148 -1.97 17.23 19.28
C ILE A 148 -1.98 17.81 20.71
N VAL A 149 -0.85 18.19 21.31
CA VAL A 149 -0.85 18.85 22.65
C VAL A 149 -0.72 20.38 22.58
N GLY A 150 -0.27 20.94 21.45
CA GLY A 150 -0.03 22.39 21.30
C GLY A 150 -1.27 23.23 20.98
N VAL A 151 -2.29 22.66 20.34
CA VAL A 151 -3.49 23.40 19.92
C VAL A 151 -4.50 23.57 21.07
N LEU A 152 -4.51 22.68 22.07
CA LEU A 152 -5.39 22.81 23.24
C LEU A 152 -4.88 23.84 24.27
N ALA A 153 -3.59 24.14 24.30
CA ALA A 153 -3.02 25.14 25.22
C ALA A 153 -3.14 26.60 24.73
N LEU A 154 -3.40 26.83 23.44
CA LEU A 154 -3.55 28.18 22.88
C LEU A 154 -5.00 28.70 22.88
N VAL A 155 -5.99 27.82 23.03
CA VAL A 155 -7.43 28.18 23.04
C VAL A 155 -7.97 28.38 24.47
N LEU A 156 -7.31 27.82 25.50
CA LEU A 156 -7.72 27.96 26.90
C LEU A 156 -6.98 29.06 27.70
N GLY A 157 -6.00 29.74 27.09
CA GLY A 157 -5.24 30.83 27.74
C GLY A 157 -5.82 32.24 27.52
N ARG A 158 -7.05 32.36 27.02
CA ARG A 158 -7.65 33.66 26.70
C ARG A 158 -9.12 33.74 27.14
N PHE A 159 -9.36 33.54 28.43
CA PHE A 159 -10.49 34.08 29.18
C PHE A 159 -10.05 34.42 30.60
#